data_AF-A0A7R9JK69-F1
#
_entry.id   AF-A0A7R9JK69-F1
#
_cell.length_a   1.000
_cell.length_b   1.000
_cell.length_c   1.000
_cell.angle_alpha   90.00
_cell.angle_beta   90.00
_cell.angle_gamma   90.00
#
_symmetry.space_group_name_H-M   'P 1'
#
loop_
_entity.id
_entity.type
_entity.pdbx_description
1 polymer ?
#
loop_
_entity_poly.entity_id
_entity_poly.type
_entity_poly.pdbx_seq_one_letter_code
_entity_poly.pdbx_strand_id
1 'polypeptide(L)'
;RTYLHRLTYIGEHHLPLSGRENIISCFEKDIKLINEEYCDEKLTGILLCYSSQFVHIEVLRLVSKLLSQGSEEVLLKHVRNMIREVDKDKEEVSKSTNEKPRARKLGTMKILTVSHHVNQRFLNRWSGATARPPRLLGKISPESNTEETQIHLRNCLNKMLRLAGFMHHHPTVGDTVARGSISGVIIKYF
;
A
#
# COMPACT_ATOMS: atom_id res chain seq x y z
N ARG A 1 10.16 7.74 -24.62
CA ARG A 1 10.58 7.61 -23.20
C ARG A 1 9.45 6.92 -22.45
N THR A 2 9.72 5.83 -21.75
CA THR A 2 8.71 5.14 -20.92
C THR A 2 8.64 5.78 -19.54
N TYR A 3 7.45 6.21 -19.15
CA TYR A 3 7.20 6.84 -17.85
C TYR A 3 6.66 5.81 -16.84
N LEU A 4 6.90 6.04 -15.56
CA LEU A 4 6.29 5.23 -14.49
C LEU A 4 4.99 5.89 -14.01
N HIS A 5 4.06 5.06 -13.54
CA HIS A 5 2.89 5.51 -12.78
C HIS A 5 3.09 5.20 -11.31
N ARG A 6 2.63 6.11 -10.45
CA ARG A 6 2.64 5.92 -9.00
C ARG A 6 1.25 6.16 -8.45
N LEU A 7 0.76 5.19 -7.72
CA LEU A 7 -0.47 5.29 -6.94
C LEU A 7 -0.08 5.31 -5.47
N THR A 8 -0.68 6.22 -4.70
CA THR A 8 -0.57 6.21 -3.25
C THR A 8 -1.96 6.24 -2.66
N TYR A 9 -2.23 5.32 -1.75
CA TYR A 9 -3.51 5.21 -1.09
C TYR A 9 -3.33 4.75 0.35
N ILE A 10 -4.38 4.99 1.13
CA ILE A 10 -4.48 4.55 2.53
C ILE A 10 -5.71 3.70 2.69
N GLY A 11 -5.71 2.86 3.71
CA GLY A 11 -6.90 2.13 4.06
C GLY A 11 -6.89 1.62 5.49
N GLU A 12 -8.05 1.15 5.91
CA GLU A 12 -8.25 0.47 7.19
C GLU A 12 -8.09 -1.04 7.00
N HIS A 13 -7.69 -1.76 8.04
CA HIS A 13 -7.69 -3.21 8.06
C HIS A 13 -8.01 -3.76 9.45
N HIS A 14 -8.51 -4.99 9.47
CA HIS A 14 -8.77 -5.77 10.69
C HIS A 14 -7.88 -7.02 10.76
N LEU A 15 -6.92 -7.15 9.85
CA LEU A 15 -5.92 -8.21 9.84
C LEU A 15 -4.86 -7.99 10.92
N PRO A 16 -4.33 -9.08 11.52
CA PRO A 16 -3.24 -8.96 12.46
C PRO A 16 -1.96 -8.46 11.75
N LEU A 17 -1.08 -7.80 12.51
CA LEU A 17 0.23 -7.36 12.04
C LEU A 17 1.28 -8.49 12.04
N SER A 18 1.02 -9.57 12.76
CA SER A 18 1.93 -10.71 12.90
C SER A 18 1.18 -12.03 12.72
N GLY A 19 1.90 -13.09 12.34
CA GLY A 19 1.34 -14.42 12.08
C GLY A 19 1.41 -14.80 10.60
N ARG A 20 0.96 -16.02 10.27
CA ARG A 20 1.01 -16.56 8.89
C ARG A 20 0.07 -15.83 7.93
N GLU A 21 -1.06 -15.36 8.44
CA GLU A 21 -2.04 -14.56 7.68
C GLU A 21 -2.10 -13.16 8.29
N ASN A 22 -1.21 -12.29 7.83
CA ASN A 22 -1.15 -10.88 8.20
C ASN A 22 -1.35 -9.99 6.97
N ILE A 23 -1.62 -8.70 7.18
CA ILE A 23 -1.85 -7.76 6.08
C ILE A 23 -0.72 -7.73 5.04
N ILE A 24 0.54 -7.79 5.48
CA ILE A 24 1.70 -7.80 4.57
C ILE A 24 1.66 -9.04 3.68
N SER A 25 1.42 -10.22 4.26
CA SER A 25 1.32 -11.48 3.52
C SER A 25 0.17 -11.52 2.52
N CYS A 26 -0.94 -10.81 2.81
CA CYS A 26 -2.05 -10.68 1.86
C CYS A 26 -1.63 -9.88 0.64
N PHE A 27 -1.06 -8.69 0.85
CA PHE A 27 -0.56 -7.87 -0.26
C PHE A 27 0.57 -8.56 -1.02
N GLU A 28 1.50 -9.23 -0.34
CA GLU A 28 2.59 -9.94 -0.98
C GLU A 28 2.09 -11.01 -1.96
N LYS A 29 1.06 -11.78 -1.57
CA LYS A 29 0.41 -12.76 -2.45
C LYS A 29 -0.21 -12.09 -3.67
N ASP A 30 -0.95 -11.00 -3.48
CA ASP A 30 -1.61 -10.29 -4.58
C ASP A 30 -0.59 -9.67 -5.56
N ILE A 31 0.46 -9.04 -5.03
CA ILE A 31 1.55 -8.47 -5.82
C ILE A 31 2.28 -9.57 -6.61
N LYS A 32 2.52 -10.72 -5.98
CA LYS A 32 3.15 -11.87 -6.65
C LYS A 32 2.27 -12.38 -7.80
N LEU A 33 0.98 -12.57 -7.56
CA LEU A 33 0.03 -13.01 -8.58
C LEU A 33 -0.04 -12.03 -9.76
N ILE A 34 -0.11 -10.73 -9.49
CA ILE A 34 -0.11 -9.70 -10.54
C ILE A 34 1.19 -9.72 -11.36
N ASN A 35 2.33 -9.86 -10.67
CA ASN A 35 3.64 -9.91 -11.31
C ASN A 35 3.87 -11.18 -12.13
N GLU A 36 3.20 -12.27 -11.81
CA GLU A 36 3.25 -13.53 -12.55
C GLU A 36 2.28 -13.53 -13.75
N GLU A 37 1.09 -12.92 -13.60
CA GLU A 37 0.03 -12.97 -14.62
C GLU A 37 0.14 -11.88 -15.71
N TYR A 38 0.51 -10.64 -15.39
CA TYR A 38 0.19 -9.50 -16.27
C TYR A 38 1.37 -8.70 -16.79
N CYS A 39 2.61 -8.98 -16.38
CA CYS A 39 3.64 -7.96 -16.48
C CYS A 39 5.03 -8.47 -16.89
N ASP A 40 5.49 -8.01 -18.07
CA ASP A 40 6.93 -7.95 -18.40
C ASP A 40 7.70 -7.09 -17.37
N GLU A 41 7.02 -6.15 -16.71
CA GLU A 41 7.57 -5.22 -15.73
C GLU A 41 6.90 -5.34 -14.36
N LYS A 42 7.67 -5.77 -13.37
CA LYS A 42 7.13 -6.03 -12.03
C LYS A 42 6.58 -4.75 -11.36
N LEU A 43 5.45 -4.89 -10.72
CA LEU A 43 4.90 -3.99 -9.73
C LEU A 43 5.83 -3.92 -8.51
N THR A 44 6.21 -2.71 -8.12
CA THR A 44 7.08 -2.46 -6.96
C THR A 44 6.45 -1.43 -6.04
N GLY A 45 6.92 -1.31 -4.81
CA GLY A 45 6.27 -0.42 -3.85
C GLY A 45 6.66 -0.66 -2.41
N ILE A 46 6.09 0.17 -1.53
CA ILE A 46 6.23 0.05 -0.07
C ILE A 46 4.84 0.07 0.54
N LEU A 47 4.54 -0.96 1.32
CA LEU A 47 3.40 -1.00 2.20
C LEU A 47 3.86 -0.74 3.64
N LEU A 48 3.29 0.26 4.30
CA LEU A 48 3.51 0.57 5.70
C LEU A 48 2.22 0.28 6.48
N CYS A 49 2.27 -0.69 7.38
CA CYS A 49 1.13 -1.15 8.17
C CYS A 49 1.21 -0.70 9.62
N TYR A 50 0.10 -0.20 10.13
CA TYR A 50 -0.16 0.15 11.52
C TYR A 50 -1.16 -0.83 12.13
N SER A 51 -1.60 -0.62 13.38
CA SER A 51 -2.51 -1.58 14.05
C SER A 51 -3.85 -1.79 13.36
N SER A 52 -4.40 -0.74 12.72
CA SER A 52 -5.73 -0.75 12.11
C SER A 52 -5.78 -0.01 10.77
N GLN A 53 -4.64 0.46 10.28
CA GLN A 53 -4.51 1.31 9.11
C GLN A 53 -3.26 0.95 8.33
N PHE A 54 -3.23 1.23 7.04
CA PHE A 54 -2.04 1.09 6.21
C PHE A 54 -1.91 2.25 5.23
N VAL A 55 -0.67 2.47 4.78
CA VAL A 55 -0.33 3.39 3.69
C VAL A 55 0.45 2.59 2.65
N HIS A 56 -0.02 2.58 1.40
CA HIS A 56 0.64 1.88 0.31
C HIS A 56 1.10 2.89 -0.75
N ILE A 57 2.41 2.85 -1.07
CA ILE A 57 2.96 3.50 -2.26
C ILE A 57 3.30 2.40 -3.26
N GLU A 58 2.63 2.45 -4.40
CA GLU A 58 2.75 1.48 -5.47
C GLU A 58 3.30 2.17 -6.73
N VAL A 59 4.28 1.54 -7.38
CA VAL A 59 4.97 2.06 -8.56
C VAL A 59 5.04 0.98 -9.63
N LEU A 60 4.52 1.30 -10.81
CA LEU A 60 4.52 0.41 -11.98
C LEU A 60 5.26 1.09 -13.15
N ARG A 61 6.15 0.34 -13.82
CA ARG A 61 6.82 0.79 -15.05
C ARG A 61 6.01 0.40 -16.26
N LEU A 62 5.69 1.38 -17.10
CA LEU A 62 5.24 1.12 -18.45
C LEU A 62 6.40 0.63 -19.29
N VAL A 63 6.24 -0.50 -19.97
CA VAL A 63 6.88 -0.71 -21.27
C VAL A 63 5.81 -0.43 -22.32
N SER A 64 6.18 0.39 -23.29
CA SER A 64 5.34 1.04 -24.31
C SER A 64 4.56 0.09 -25.25
N LYS A 65 4.35 -1.18 -24.89
CA LYS A 65 3.79 -2.22 -25.79
C LYS A 65 2.29 -2.47 -25.62
N LEU A 66 1.64 -1.90 -24.59
CA LEU A 66 0.20 -2.00 -24.35
C LEU A 66 -0.50 -0.64 -24.52
N LEU A 67 -0.36 -0.02 -25.68
CA LEU A 67 -1.04 1.24 -26.01
C LEU A 67 -2.56 1.06 -26.30
N SER A 68 -3.16 -0.10 -26.03
CA SER A 68 -4.60 -0.33 -26.18
C SER A 68 -5.35 -0.68 -24.88
N GLN A 69 -4.67 -1.03 -23.78
CA GLN A 69 -5.30 -1.31 -22.48
C GLN A 69 -4.40 -0.73 -21.37
N GLY A 70 -4.91 0.27 -20.64
CA GLY A 70 -4.12 1.25 -19.92
C GLY A 70 -3.38 0.71 -18.70
N SER A 71 -2.18 1.22 -18.41
CA SER A 71 -1.43 0.94 -17.16
C SER A 71 -2.22 1.27 -15.89
N GLU A 72 -3.13 2.23 -15.98
CA GLU A 72 -4.07 2.55 -14.92
C GLU A 72 -5.02 1.39 -14.63
N GLU A 73 -5.39 0.59 -15.64
CA GLU A 73 -6.26 -0.57 -15.46
C GLU A 73 -5.59 -1.63 -14.60
N VAL A 74 -4.27 -1.81 -14.67
CA VAL A 74 -3.55 -2.78 -13.82
C VAL A 74 -3.56 -2.33 -12.36
N LEU A 75 -3.29 -1.05 -12.09
CA LEU A 75 -3.36 -0.47 -10.74
C LEU A 75 -4.79 -0.50 -10.20
N LEU A 76 -5.76 -0.10 -11.01
CA LEU A 76 -7.18 -0.17 -10.66
C LEU A 76 -7.65 -1.61 -10.49
N LYS A 77 -7.10 -2.57 -11.25
CA LYS A 77 -7.39 -4.00 -11.11
C LYS A 77 -6.78 -4.55 -9.83
N HIS A 78 -5.58 -4.15 -9.43
CA HIS A 78 -5.03 -4.48 -8.11
C HIS A 78 -5.97 -4.02 -6.99
N VAL A 79 -6.36 -2.74 -7.01
CA VAL A 79 -7.29 -2.18 -6.02
C VAL A 79 -8.64 -2.88 -6.07
N ARG A 80 -9.20 -3.14 -7.25
CA ARG A 80 -10.49 -3.85 -7.42
C ARG A 80 -10.40 -5.30 -6.95
N ASN A 81 -9.30 -6.01 -7.22
CA ASN A 81 -9.10 -7.38 -6.78
C ASN A 81 -9.04 -7.43 -5.25
N MET A 82 -8.31 -6.52 -4.62
CA MET A 82 -8.31 -6.43 -3.15
C MET A 82 -9.71 -6.14 -2.59
N ILE A 83 -10.48 -5.22 -3.20
CA ILE A 83 -11.86 -4.95 -2.77
C ILE A 83 -12.76 -6.18 -2.98
N ARG A 84 -12.61 -6.90 -4.09
CA ARG A 84 -13.41 -8.10 -4.40
C ARG A 84 -13.10 -9.27 -3.49
N GLU A 85 -11.84 -9.52 -3.14
CA GLU A 85 -11.47 -10.54 -2.17
C GLU A 85 -12.05 -10.23 -0.77
N VAL A 86 -12.23 -8.96 -0.43
CA VAL A 86 -12.94 -8.52 0.79
C VAL A 86 -14.46 -8.78 0.71
N ASP A 87 -15.04 -8.73 -0.49
CA ASP A 87 -16.47 -8.93 -0.70
C ASP A 87 -16.86 -10.41 -0.88
N LYS A 88 -16.02 -11.26 -1.48
CA LYS A 88 -16.28 -12.71 -1.62
C LYS A 88 -16.42 -13.43 -0.27
N ASP A 89 -15.67 -12.99 0.74
CA ASP A 89 -15.80 -13.46 2.12
C ASP A 89 -17.22 -13.22 2.70
N LYS A 90 -18.06 -12.37 2.08
CA LYS A 90 -19.46 -12.13 2.50
C LYS A 90 -20.46 -13.11 1.89
N GLU A 91 -20.25 -13.54 0.65
CA GLU A 91 -21.25 -14.34 -0.09
C GLU A 91 -21.18 -15.84 0.22
N GLU A 92 -19.97 -16.40 0.43
CA GLU A 92 -19.83 -17.84 0.74
C GLU A 92 -20.33 -18.19 2.15
N VAL A 93 -20.22 -17.27 3.11
CA VAL A 93 -20.64 -17.50 4.52
C VAL A 93 -22.16 -17.39 4.71
N SER A 94 -22.87 -16.75 3.78
CA SER A 94 -24.33 -16.59 3.87
C SER A 94 -25.10 -17.87 3.51
N LYS A 95 -24.44 -18.94 3.04
CA LYS A 95 -25.09 -20.18 2.57
C LYS A 95 -24.94 -21.38 3.50
N SER A 96 -24.07 -21.35 4.52
CA SER A 96 -23.99 -22.45 5.48
C SER A 96 -23.52 -21.99 6.86
N THR A 97 -24.31 -22.31 7.88
CA THR A 97 -24.01 -22.26 9.34
C THR A 97 -24.14 -20.93 10.08
N ASN A 98 -24.71 -21.01 11.30
CA ASN A 98 -24.97 -19.97 12.30
C ASN A 98 -23.69 -19.29 12.88
N GLU A 99 -22.58 -19.30 12.14
CA GLU A 99 -21.33 -18.70 12.60
C GLU A 99 -21.32 -17.19 12.33
N LYS A 100 -20.85 -16.41 13.32
CA LYS A 100 -20.76 -14.94 13.21
C LYS A 100 -20.04 -14.54 11.91
N PRO A 101 -20.53 -13.54 11.17
CA PRO A 101 -19.89 -13.09 9.95
C PRO A 101 -18.43 -12.72 10.25
N ARG A 102 -17.49 -13.35 9.54
CA ARG A 102 -16.07 -12.99 9.63
C ARG A 102 -15.94 -11.50 9.30
N ALA A 103 -15.30 -10.75 10.21
CA ALA A 103 -15.12 -9.31 10.04
C ALA A 103 -14.35 -9.01 8.74
N ARG A 104 -14.76 -7.95 8.02
CA ARG A 104 -14.11 -7.53 6.77
C ARG A 104 -12.60 -7.34 7.00
N LYS A 105 -11.77 -8.02 6.20
CA LYS A 105 -10.30 -7.95 6.32
C LYS A 105 -9.76 -6.52 6.08
N LEU A 106 -10.34 -5.80 5.11
CA LEU A 106 -10.05 -4.39 4.83
C LEU A 106 -11.30 -3.53 5.06
N GLY A 107 -11.08 -2.30 5.51
CA GLY A 107 -12.12 -1.28 5.73
C GLY A 107 -12.12 -0.23 4.62
N THR A 108 -12.32 1.04 4.99
CA THR A 108 -12.39 2.12 4.01
C THR A 108 -11.02 2.35 3.37
N MET A 109 -10.97 2.52 2.05
CA MET A 109 -9.76 2.88 1.30
C MET A 109 -9.92 4.25 0.63
N LYS A 110 -8.85 5.03 0.60
CA LYS A 110 -8.81 6.36 -0.02
C LYS A 110 -7.56 6.52 -0.86
N ILE A 111 -7.72 6.92 -2.11
CA ILE A 111 -6.60 7.30 -2.97
C ILE A 111 -6.13 8.70 -2.55
N LEU A 112 -4.84 8.81 -2.28
CA LEU A 112 -4.18 10.05 -1.87
C LEU A 112 -3.60 10.81 -3.06
N THR A 113 -2.96 10.11 -3.98
CA THR A 113 -2.41 10.71 -5.20
C THR A 113 -2.24 9.68 -6.30
N VAL A 114 -2.44 10.13 -7.54
CA VAL A 114 -2.03 9.44 -8.75
C VAL A 114 -1.00 10.34 -9.43
N SER A 115 0.22 9.84 -9.61
CA SER A 115 1.28 10.56 -10.31
C SER A 115 1.61 9.86 -11.62
N HIS A 116 1.54 10.62 -12.70
CA HIS A 116 2.01 10.21 -14.02
C HIS A 116 3.42 10.74 -14.25
N HIS A 117 4.11 10.25 -15.29
CA HIS A 117 5.42 10.78 -15.68
C HIS A 117 6.52 10.68 -14.61
N VAL A 118 6.48 9.63 -13.79
CA VAL A 118 7.53 9.40 -12.79
C VAL A 118 8.78 8.85 -13.49
N ASN A 119 9.92 9.49 -13.27
CA ASN A 119 11.17 9.18 -13.97
C ASN A 119 11.95 8.00 -13.38
N GLN A 120 11.70 7.65 -12.12
CA GLN A 120 12.48 6.63 -11.40
C GLN A 120 11.64 5.87 -10.35
N ARG A 121 11.92 4.56 -10.23
CA ARG A 121 11.38 3.72 -9.15
C ARG A 121 12.15 4.00 -7.86
N PHE A 122 11.46 4.07 -6.72
CA PHE A 122 12.16 4.10 -5.43
C PHE A 122 12.69 2.74 -5.05
N LEU A 123 11.93 1.68 -5.30
CA LEU A 123 12.35 0.32 -5.02
C LEU A 123 12.25 -0.55 -6.28
N ASN A 124 13.20 -1.46 -6.41
CA ASN A 124 13.23 -2.48 -7.46
C ASN A 124 12.39 -3.72 -7.13
N ARG A 125 11.90 -3.80 -5.88
CA ARG A 125 11.02 -4.85 -5.36
C ARG A 125 9.91 -4.23 -4.54
N TRP A 126 8.83 -4.97 -4.37
CA TRP A 126 7.82 -4.65 -3.38
C TRP A 126 8.33 -5.01 -1.98
N SER A 127 7.95 -4.23 -0.97
CA SER A 127 8.27 -4.50 0.44
C SER A 127 7.11 -4.07 1.33
N GLY A 128 6.78 -4.89 2.31
CA GLY A 128 5.89 -4.50 3.42
C GLY A 128 6.69 -4.22 4.70
N ALA A 129 6.15 -3.40 5.58
CA ALA A 129 6.74 -3.12 6.88
C ALA A 129 5.67 -2.78 7.91
N THR A 130 5.94 -3.08 9.18
CA THR A 130 5.08 -2.66 10.29
C THR A 130 5.71 -1.47 11.03
N ALA A 131 4.88 -0.50 11.39
CA ALA A 131 5.30 0.65 12.18
C ALA A 131 4.36 0.87 13.37
N ARG A 132 4.94 1.41 14.45
CA ARG A 132 4.21 1.88 15.64
C ARG A 132 4.53 3.36 15.81
N PRO A 133 3.82 4.26 15.11
CA PRO A 133 4.12 5.68 15.17
C PRO A 133 3.92 6.13 16.62
N PRO A 134 4.91 6.83 17.21
CA PRO A 134 4.90 7.12 18.64
C PRO A 134 3.69 7.95 19.07
N ARG A 135 3.17 8.83 18.18
CA ARG A 135 1.91 9.58 18.35
C ARG A 135 1.32 9.93 16.99
N LEU A 136 -0.01 9.93 16.88
CA LEU A 136 -0.71 10.57 15.77
C LEU A 136 -0.44 12.09 15.87
N LEU A 137 0.11 12.73 14.84
CA LEU A 137 0.41 14.18 14.87
C LEU A 137 -0.82 15.06 15.09
N GLY A 138 -2.01 14.50 14.86
CA GLY A 138 -3.32 15.13 15.04
C GLY A 138 -4.35 14.39 14.18
N LYS A 139 -5.61 14.41 14.60
CA LYS A 139 -6.71 14.06 13.67
C LYS A 139 -7.00 15.30 12.83
N ILE A 140 -7.12 15.13 11.51
CA ILE A 140 -7.64 16.18 10.65
C ILE A 140 -9.06 16.47 11.12
N SER A 141 -9.38 17.73 11.42
CA SER A 141 -10.72 18.06 11.89
C SER A 141 -11.71 17.86 10.74
N PRO A 142 -12.95 17.40 11.00
CA PRO A 142 -13.99 17.42 10.00
C PRO A 142 -14.26 18.83 9.44
N GLU A 143 -13.99 19.88 10.23
CA GLU A 143 -14.08 21.28 9.79
C GLU A 143 -12.80 21.81 9.14
N SER A 144 -11.75 20.99 8.99
CA SER A 144 -10.50 21.44 8.36
C SER A 144 -10.74 21.85 6.92
N ASN A 145 -10.16 22.99 6.54
CA ASN A 145 -10.23 23.47 5.17
C ASN A 145 -9.31 22.64 4.25
N THR A 146 -9.44 22.89 2.94
CA THR A 146 -8.65 22.19 1.91
C THR A 146 -7.15 22.37 2.12
N GLU A 147 -6.70 23.55 2.56
CA GLU A 147 -5.27 23.85 2.73
C GLU A 147 -4.64 23.04 3.87
N GLU A 148 -5.30 22.97 5.03
CA GLU A 148 -4.88 22.14 6.15
C GLU A 148 -4.79 20.67 5.76
N THR A 149 -5.81 20.17 5.05
CA THR A 149 -5.82 18.80 4.53
C THR A 149 -4.65 18.55 3.57
N GLN A 150 -4.34 19.51 2.70
CA GLN A 150 -3.20 19.44 1.78
C GLN A 150 -1.85 19.43 2.52
N ILE A 151 -1.71 20.17 3.62
CA ILE A 151 -0.51 20.13 4.47
C ILE A 151 -0.32 18.74 5.07
N HIS A 152 -1.37 18.13 5.62
CA HIS A 152 -1.31 16.77 6.16
C HIS A 152 -0.97 15.74 5.08
N LEU A 153 -1.59 15.85 3.91
CA LEU A 153 -1.31 14.99 2.76
C LEU A 153 0.16 15.11 2.33
N ARG A 154 0.66 16.34 2.14
CA ARG A 154 2.05 16.61 1.76
C ARG A 154 3.02 16.06 2.80
N ASN A 155 2.73 16.21 4.09
CA ASN A 155 3.55 15.67 5.17
C ASN A 155 3.59 14.14 5.11
N CYS A 156 2.44 13.48 4.93
CA CYS A 156 2.35 12.03 4.78
C CYS A 156 3.18 11.53 3.59
N LEU A 157 2.97 12.13 2.41
CA LEU A 157 3.69 11.78 1.19
C LEU A 157 5.19 12.00 1.36
N ASN A 158 5.62 13.16 1.86
CA ASN A 158 7.04 13.45 2.07
C ASN A 158 7.72 12.43 2.99
N LYS A 159 7.06 12.02 4.08
CA LYS A 159 7.58 11.00 5.00
C LYS A 159 7.72 9.65 4.32
N MET A 160 6.71 9.23 3.56
CA MET A 160 6.74 7.97 2.83
C MET A 160 7.80 7.97 1.72
N LEU A 161 7.97 9.09 1.00
CA LEU A 161 9.01 9.24 -0.02
C LEU A 161 10.42 9.24 0.60
N ARG A 162 10.60 9.88 1.77
CA ARG A 162 11.85 9.83 2.53
C ARG A 162 12.16 8.42 3.00
N LEU A 163 11.17 7.69 3.51
CA LEU A 163 11.31 6.28 3.88
C LEU A 163 11.69 5.43 2.68
N ALA A 164 11.03 5.63 1.54
CA ALA A 164 11.34 4.92 0.31
C ALA A 164 12.76 5.19 -0.19
N GLY A 165 13.18 6.46 -0.16
CA GLY A 165 14.55 6.86 -0.47
C GLY A 165 15.55 6.24 0.51
N PHE A 166 15.26 6.24 1.82
CA PHE A 166 16.13 5.62 2.81
C PHE A 166 16.30 4.11 2.55
N MET A 167 15.21 3.39 2.29
CA MET A 167 15.24 1.96 1.97
C MET A 167 15.96 1.65 0.66
N HIS A 168 15.87 2.55 -0.33
CA HIS A 168 16.63 2.43 -1.58
C HIS A 168 18.15 2.44 -1.34
N HIS A 169 18.62 3.34 -0.48
CA HIS A 169 20.06 3.47 -0.17
C HIS A 169 20.55 2.43 0.85
N HIS A 170 19.65 1.79 1.59
CA HIS A 170 19.98 0.81 2.64
C HIS A 170 19.23 -0.52 2.43
N PRO A 171 19.56 -1.28 1.37
CA PRO A 171 18.81 -2.49 0.99
C PRO A 171 18.80 -3.58 2.07
N THR A 172 19.86 -3.70 2.86
CA THR A 172 19.97 -4.64 4.00
C THR A 172 19.02 -4.29 5.14
N VAL A 173 18.75 -3.00 5.35
CA VAL A 173 17.72 -2.52 6.27
C VAL A 173 16.34 -2.81 5.70
N GLY A 174 16.15 -2.67 4.38
CA GLY A 174 14.91 -3.08 3.71
C GLY A 174 14.54 -4.54 3.96
N ASP A 175 15.52 -5.46 3.93
CA ASP A 175 15.29 -6.88 4.23
C ASP A 175 14.98 -7.16 5.71
N THR A 176 15.53 -6.35 6.62
CA THR A 176 15.28 -6.46 8.07
C THR A 176 13.92 -5.85 8.44
N VAL A 177 13.55 -4.75 7.77
CA VAL A 177 12.27 -4.06 7.86
C VAL A 177 11.14 -4.90 7.27
N ALA A 178 11.40 -5.65 6.19
CA ALA A 178 10.48 -6.65 5.64
C ALA A 178 10.20 -7.80 6.62
N ARG A 179 11.04 -8.00 7.64
CA ARG A 179 10.95 -9.09 8.64
C ARG A 179 10.61 -8.62 10.06
N GLY A 180 10.35 -7.32 10.29
CA GLY A 180 10.20 -6.81 11.66
C GLY A 180 9.60 -5.41 11.82
N SER A 181 9.45 -4.99 13.07
CA SER A 181 8.89 -3.69 13.48
C SER A 181 9.92 -2.57 13.35
N ILE A 182 9.61 -1.50 12.63
CA ILE A 182 10.51 -0.34 12.51
C ILE A 182 10.37 0.56 13.75
N SER A 183 11.09 0.25 14.84
CA SER A 183 11.03 1.06 16.07
C SER A 183 12.18 2.07 16.25
N GLY A 184 13.32 1.91 15.57
CA GLY A 184 14.52 2.73 15.85
C GLY A 184 14.85 3.83 14.84
N VAL A 185 14.73 3.56 13.55
CA VAL A 185 15.30 4.43 12.50
C VAL A 185 14.33 5.57 12.10
N ILE A 186 13.04 5.38 12.35
CA ILE A 186 11.97 6.24 11.86
C ILE A 186 11.61 7.38 12.81
N ILE A 187 12.02 7.33 14.08
CA ILE A 187 11.69 8.37 15.08
C ILE A 187 12.25 9.75 14.68
N LYS A 188 13.31 9.82 13.84
CA LYS A 188 13.80 11.11 13.30
C LYS A 188 13.06 11.61 12.06
N TYR A 189 12.25 10.77 11.41
CA TYR A 189 11.59 11.10 10.13
C TYR A 189 10.06 11.16 10.25
N PHE A 190 9.49 10.90 11.43
CA PHE A 190 8.06 11.01 11.74
C PHE A 190 7.78 11.97 12.88
#